data_AF-A0A1A2UWH2-F1
#
_entry.id   AF-A0A1A2UWH2-F1
#
_cell.length_a   1.000
_cell.length_b   1.000
_cell.length_c   1.000
_cell.angle_alpha   90.00
_cell.angle_beta   90.00
_cell.angle_gamma   90.00
#
_symmetry.space_group_name_H-M   'P 1'
#
loop_
_entity.id
_entity.type
_entity.pdbx_description
1 polymer ?
#
loop_
_entity_poly.entity_id
_entity_poly.type
_entity_poly.pdbx_seq_one_letter_code
_entity_poly.pdbx_strand_id
1 'polypeptide(L)'
;MALVGRTPEQGRRRGVGRAVTQFADAASPAGTPGHPTLAEIAQRQHEIEAWEALNVGGYRFAKPGTIIGALISAVLVVLVLTPLPPNWPWDIPTMILAVFTAVATVTCGLLWFDNPHPLPRPDSLVIVPFTRVENLRLMAAQPVEPYRAICACPGCGDTSAHLIREPAKDEPDWAMVTRRCGVCEREWAQS
;
A
#
# COMPACT_ATOMS: atom_id res chain seq x y z
N MET A 1 1.64 -29.91 -60.50
CA MET A 1 0.20 -30.17 -60.73
C MET A 1 -0.55 -29.92 -59.43
N ALA A 2 -1.82 -29.50 -59.54
CA ALA A 2 -2.77 -29.06 -58.50
C ALA A 2 -2.74 -27.55 -58.15
N LEU A 3 -3.56 -26.81 -58.91
CA LEU A 3 -4.11 -25.48 -58.65
C LEU A 3 -5.35 -25.60 -57.75
N VAL A 4 -5.49 -24.78 -56.71
CA VAL A 4 -6.80 -24.28 -56.23
C VAL A 4 -6.59 -22.89 -55.64
N GLY A 5 -7.26 -21.89 -56.19
CA GLY A 5 -7.36 -20.54 -55.62
C GLY A 5 -8.72 -20.28 -55.00
N ARG A 6 -8.80 -19.27 -54.11
CA ARG A 6 -9.88 -18.26 -54.02
C ARG A 6 -9.47 -17.13 -53.07
N THR A 7 -9.71 -15.91 -53.54
CA THR A 7 -9.61 -14.59 -52.90
C THR A 7 -10.87 -14.30 -52.04
N PRO A 8 -11.17 -13.04 -51.64
CA PRO A 8 -10.79 -12.39 -50.38
C PRO A 8 -12.03 -12.09 -49.49
N GLU A 9 -11.94 -12.23 -48.16
CA GLU A 9 -12.99 -11.71 -47.28
C GLU A 9 -12.50 -10.56 -46.39
N GLN A 10 -13.11 -9.43 -46.72
CA GLN A 10 -13.20 -8.14 -46.09
C GLN A 10 -14.07 -8.25 -44.83
N GLY A 11 -13.62 -7.67 -43.70
CA GLY A 11 -14.55 -7.20 -42.67
C GLY A 11 -14.26 -7.60 -41.22
N ARG A 12 -13.41 -6.83 -40.55
CA ARG A 12 -13.81 -6.15 -39.30
C ARG A 12 -12.77 -5.11 -38.89
N ARG A 13 -13.02 -3.86 -39.30
CA ARG A 13 -12.53 -2.71 -38.54
C ARG A 13 -13.15 -2.81 -37.15
N ARG A 14 -12.37 -3.23 -36.15
CA ARG A 14 -12.71 -3.01 -34.74
C ARG A 14 -12.58 -1.51 -34.50
N GLY A 15 -13.71 -0.80 -34.52
CA GLY A 15 -13.80 0.55 -33.99
C GLY A 15 -13.45 0.51 -32.51
N VAL A 16 -12.21 0.84 -32.18
CA VAL A 16 -11.83 1.23 -30.81
C VAL A 16 -11.96 2.75 -30.77
N GLY A 17 -13.18 3.19 -30.46
CA GLY A 17 -13.53 4.58 -30.31
C GLY A 17 -14.41 4.76 -29.08
N ARG A 18 -13.96 4.24 -27.92
CA ARG A 18 -14.55 4.67 -26.65
C ARG A 18 -13.79 5.92 -26.24
N ALA A 19 -14.50 7.05 -26.29
CA ALA A 19 -14.01 8.38 -25.93
C ALA A 19 -13.27 8.30 -24.58
N VAL A 20 -11.95 8.47 -24.65
CA VAL A 20 -11.14 8.73 -23.46
C VAL A 20 -11.49 10.15 -23.06
N THR A 21 -12.26 10.24 -21.99
CA THR A 21 -12.54 11.49 -21.27
C THR A 21 -11.25 12.27 -21.10
N GLN A 22 -11.17 13.38 -21.82
CA GLN A 22 -10.38 14.57 -21.59
C GLN A 22 -9.31 14.40 -20.48
N PHE A 23 -8.09 14.06 -20.89
CA PHE A 23 -6.95 14.12 -19.99
C PHE A 23 -6.82 15.57 -19.52
N ALA A 24 -6.90 15.78 -18.20
CA ALA A 24 -6.60 17.07 -17.62
C ALA A 24 -5.10 17.33 -17.84
N ASP A 25 -4.79 18.11 -18.88
CA ASP A 25 -3.49 18.76 -19.04
C ASP A 25 -3.37 19.86 -17.97
N ALA A 26 -3.27 19.45 -16.70
CA ALA A 26 -2.80 20.32 -15.65
C ALA A 26 -1.28 20.30 -15.71
N ALA A 27 -0.68 21.45 -16.01
CA ALA A 27 0.77 21.63 -15.94
C ALA A 27 1.23 21.32 -14.50
N SER A 28 1.96 20.21 -14.31
CA SER A 28 2.62 19.91 -13.04
C SER A 28 3.68 20.99 -12.79
N PRO A 29 3.62 21.73 -11.66
CA PRO A 29 4.65 22.69 -11.33
C PRO A 29 5.98 21.97 -11.10
N ALA A 30 7.05 22.57 -11.60
CA ALA A 30 8.41 22.12 -11.34
C ALA A 30 8.67 22.14 -9.83
N GLY A 31 8.73 20.96 -9.20
CA GLY A 31 9.09 20.81 -7.79
C GLY A 31 8.09 20.08 -6.90
N THR A 32 7.17 19.28 -7.43
CA THR A 32 6.31 18.41 -6.61
C THR A 32 7.13 17.29 -5.94
N PRO A 33 6.85 16.95 -4.66
CA PRO A 33 7.38 15.74 -4.04
C PRO A 33 7.00 14.53 -4.90
N GLY A 34 7.93 13.60 -5.09
CA GLY A 34 7.73 12.44 -5.96
C GLY A 34 6.46 11.64 -5.62
N HIS A 35 5.91 10.95 -6.63
CA HIS A 35 4.87 9.96 -6.42
C HIS A 35 5.35 8.96 -5.36
N PRO A 36 4.58 8.74 -4.27
CA PRO A 36 5.04 7.88 -3.20
C PRO A 36 5.19 6.45 -3.72
N THR A 37 6.27 5.79 -3.32
CA THR A 37 6.51 4.38 -3.65
C THR A 37 5.53 3.49 -2.90
N LEU A 38 5.31 2.27 -3.40
CA LEU A 38 4.48 1.28 -2.71
C LEU A 38 5.01 0.96 -1.30
N ALA A 39 6.33 1.00 -1.11
CA ALA A 39 6.95 0.79 0.19
C ALA A 39 6.63 1.93 1.17
N GLU A 40 6.69 3.18 0.73
CA GLU A 40 6.32 4.35 1.56
C GLU A 40 4.84 4.35 1.91
N ILE A 41 3.97 3.97 0.97
CA ILE A 41 2.52 3.83 1.23
C ILE A 41 2.28 2.74 2.30
N ALA A 42 2.90 1.57 2.15
CA ALA A 42 2.77 0.49 3.12
C ALA A 42 3.30 0.89 4.51
N GLN A 43 4.44 1.58 4.55
CA GLN A 43 4.97 2.12 5.80
C GLN A 43 4.00 3.10 6.45
N ARG A 44 3.41 4.03 5.69
CA ARG A 44 2.41 4.98 6.23
C ARG A 44 1.15 4.28 6.71
N GLN A 45 0.71 3.21 6.05
CA GLN A 45 -0.40 2.40 6.54
C GLN A 45 -0.09 1.80 7.91
N HIS A 46 1.10 1.22 8.09
CA HIS A 46 1.51 0.70 9.40
C HIS A 46 1.61 1.79 10.48
N GLU A 47 2.08 2.99 10.14
CA GLU A 47 2.11 4.11 11.09
C GLU A 47 0.71 4.56 11.50
N ILE A 48 -0.23 4.59 10.55
CA ILE A 48 -1.64 4.90 10.84
C ILE A 48 -2.27 3.81 11.70
N GLU A 49 -2.04 2.53 11.39
CA GLU A 49 -2.54 1.40 12.19
C GLU A 49 -1.97 1.42 13.62
N ALA A 50 -0.67 1.70 13.76
CA ALA A 50 -0.03 1.84 15.06
C ALA A 50 -0.59 3.03 15.85
N TRP A 51 -0.79 4.17 15.18
CA TRP A 51 -1.43 5.34 15.77
C TRP A 51 -2.87 5.02 16.20
N GLU A 52 -3.65 4.33 15.35
CA GLU A 52 -5.00 3.89 15.68
C GLU A 52 -4.98 2.92 16.86
N ALA A 53 -4.08 1.95 16.91
CA ALA A 53 -3.95 1.03 18.05
C ALA A 53 -3.64 1.77 19.36
N LEU A 54 -2.75 2.76 19.33
CA LEU A 54 -2.40 3.58 20.48
C LEU A 54 -3.53 4.54 20.89
N ASN A 55 -4.33 5.02 19.93
CA ASN A 55 -5.30 6.09 20.17
C ASN A 55 -6.76 5.60 20.35
N VAL A 56 -7.13 4.48 19.73
CA VAL A 56 -8.41 3.76 19.96
C VAL A 56 -8.49 3.24 21.39
N GLY A 57 -7.34 3.09 22.05
CA GLY A 57 -7.17 2.69 23.44
C GLY A 57 -6.89 3.84 24.42
N GLY A 58 -7.23 5.10 24.10
CA GLY A 58 -7.15 6.20 25.08
C GLY A 58 -7.85 5.84 26.41
N TYR A 59 -7.88 6.75 27.39
CA TYR A 59 -8.52 6.51 28.69
C TYR A 59 -10.07 6.37 28.63
N ARG A 60 -10.61 5.62 27.67
CA ARG A 60 -11.98 5.14 27.53
C ARG A 60 -12.52 4.52 28.82
N PHE A 61 -11.65 3.91 29.61
CA PHE A 61 -12.01 3.38 30.93
C PHE A 61 -11.82 4.37 32.08
N ALA A 62 -11.14 5.51 31.90
CA ALA A 62 -11.02 6.50 32.97
C ALA A 62 -12.35 7.18 33.29
N LYS A 63 -13.18 7.48 32.29
CA LYS A 63 -14.53 8.03 32.55
C LYS A 63 -15.45 7.05 33.28
N PRO A 64 -15.71 5.84 32.78
CA PRO A 64 -16.57 4.90 33.50
C PRO A 64 -15.90 4.42 34.80
N GLY A 65 -14.56 4.29 34.83
CA GLY A 65 -13.81 3.89 36.01
C GLY A 65 -13.86 4.90 37.15
N THR A 66 -13.78 6.21 36.85
CA THR A 66 -13.99 7.28 37.85
C THR A 66 -15.42 7.29 38.37
N ILE A 67 -16.41 7.17 37.49
CA ILE A 67 -17.83 7.19 37.88
C ILE A 67 -18.15 5.97 38.76
N ILE A 68 -17.80 4.77 38.32
CA ILE A 68 -18.05 3.52 39.06
C ILE A 68 -17.27 3.52 40.37
N GLY A 69 -16.00 3.93 40.33
CA GLY A 69 -15.15 4.04 41.51
C GLY A 69 -15.71 4.99 42.56
N ALA A 70 -16.14 6.20 42.15
CA ALA A 70 -16.77 7.17 43.04
C ALA A 70 -18.07 6.64 43.67
N LEU A 71 -18.88 5.91 42.90
CA LEU A 71 -20.10 5.27 43.40
C LEU A 71 -19.78 4.19 44.45
N ILE A 72 -18.77 3.34 44.21
CA ILE A 72 -18.36 2.31 45.16
C ILE A 72 -17.77 2.94 46.43
N SER A 73 -16.92 3.97 46.30
CA SER A 73 -16.38 4.69 47.46
C SER A 73 -17.49 5.36 48.28
N ALA A 74 -18.50 5.96 47.65
CA ALA A 74 -19.64 6.53 48.36
C ALA A 74 -20.44 5.48 49.14
N VAL A 75 -20.69 4.31 48.54
CA VAL A 75 -21.37 3.19 49.21
C VAL A 75 -20.56 2.66 50.40
N LEU A 76 -19.25 2.56 50.26
CA LEU A 76 -18.36 2.10 51.34
C LEU A 76 -18.31 3.10 52.51
N VAL A 77 -18.29 4.41 52.24
CA VAL A 77 -18.39 5.45 53.28
C VAL A 77 -19.72 5.34 54.04
N VAL A 78 -20.83 5.11 53.34
CA VAL A 78 -22.14 4.92 53.98
C VAL A 78 -22.14 3.67 54.88
N LEU A 79 -21.56 2.56 54.42
CA LEU A 79 -21.43 1.33 55.21
C LEU A 79 -20.62 1.52 56.49
N VAL A 80 -19.52 2.28 56.44
CA VAL A 80 -18.69 2.59 57.63
C VAL A 80 -19.42 3.55 58.59
N LEU A 81 -20.19 4.51 58.08
CA LEU A 81 -20.93 5.47 58.90
C LEU A 81 -22.21 4.89 59.51
N THR A 82 -22.77 3.83 58.92
CA THR A 82 -23.88 3.10 59.54
C THR A 82 -23.38 2.29 60.74
N PRO A 83 -24.08 2.31 61.90
CA PRO A 83 -23.65 1.62 63.10
C PRO A 83 -23.74 0.10 62.90
N LEU A 84 -22.68 -0.49 62.37
CA LEU A 84 -22.50 -1.93 62.23
C LEU A 84 -21.97 -2.50 63.56
N PRO A 85 -22.36 -3.74 63.92
CA PRO A 85 -21.92 -4.36 65.16
C PRO A 85 -20.39 -4.63 65.10
N PRO A 86 -19.64 -4.38 66.19
CA PRO A 86 -18.18 -4.39 66.22
C PRO A 86 -17.52 -5.77 65.98
N ASN A 87 -18.31 -6.81 65.71
CA ASN A 87 -17.87 -8.19 65.46
C ASN A 87 -18.22 -8.67 64.04
N TRP A 88 -18.48 -7.76 63.10
CA TRP A 88 -18.86 -8.12 61.74
C TRP A 88 -17.67 -8.71 60.96
N PRO A 89 -17.78 -9.94 60.42
CA PRO A 89 -16.65 -10.65 59.80
C PRO A 89 -16.14 -10.00 58.51
N TRP A 90 -16.87 -9.05 57.94
CA TRP A 90 -16.52 -8.37 56.69
C TRP A 90 -15.85 -7.00 56.88
N ASP A 91 -15.56 -6.59 58.11
CA ASP A 91 -14.97 -5.27 58.38
C ASP A 91 -13.57 -5.12 57.73
N ILE A 92 -12.71 -6.13 57.88
CA ILE A 92 -11.38 -6.16 57.26
C ILE A 92 -11.47 -6.22 55.71
N PRO A 93 -12.25 -7.14 55.09
CA PRO A 93 -12.43 -7.17 53.63
C PRO A 93 -13.02 -5.88 53.03
N THR A 94 -13.96 -5.22 53.70
CA THR A 94 -14.60 -3.99 53.20
C THR A 94 -13.66 -2.80 53.24
N MET A 95 -12.85 -2.67 54.30
CA MET A 95 -11.77 -1.68 54.37
C MET A 95 -10.73 -1.87 53.26
N ILE A 96 -10.32 -3.11 52.98
CA ILE A 96 -9.41 -3.41 51.88
C ILE A 96 -10.01 -2.99 50.53
N LEU A 97 -11.27 -3.34 50.27
CA LEU A 97 -11.97 -2.94 49.05
C LEU A 97 -12.10 -1.42 48.92
N ALA A 98 -12.33 -0.71 50.03
CA ALA A 98 -12.43 0.76 50.06
C ALA A 98 -11.11 1.43 49.66
N VAL A 99 -9.99 0.93 50.16
CA VAL A 99 -8.67 1.45 49.80
C VAL A 99 -8.40 1.22 48.32
N PHE A 100 -8.60 0.00 47.80
CA PHE A 100 -8.36 -0.30 46.39
C PHE A 100 -9.27 0.48 45.45
N THR A 101 -10.55 0.65 45.81
CA THR A 101 -11.51 1.42 45.01
C THR A 101 -11.20 2.91 45.03
N ALA A 102 -10.79 3.48 46.18
CA ALA A 102 -10.35 4.87 46.26
C ALA A 102 -9.11 5.12 45.38
N VAL A 103 -8.10 4.24 45.45
CA VAL A 103 -6.88 4.34 44.62
C VAL A 103 -7.22 4.20 43.13
N ALA A 104 -8.07 3.26 42.75
CA ALA A 104 -8.55 3.09 41.38
C ALA A 104 -9.32 4.33 40.89
N THR A 105 -10.13 4.95 41.75
CA THR A 105 -10.91 6.15 41.42
C THR A 105 -10.01 7.36 41.20
N VAL A 106 -9.04 7.58 42.10
CA VAL A 106 -8.08 8.69 41.99
C VAL A 106 -7.21 8.52 40.74
N THR A 107 -6.69 7.32 40.49
CA THR A 107 -5.88 7.05 39.29
C THR A 107 -6.70 7.25 38.01
N CYS A 108 -7.91 6.68 37.92
CA CYS A 108 -8.79 6.94 36.77
C CYS A 108 -9.15 8.44 36.66
N GLY A 109 -9.28 9.15 37.78
CA GLY A 109 -9.56 10.59 37.84
C GLY A 109 -8.45 11.42 37.23
N LEU A 110 -7.22 11.16 37.66
CA LEU A 110 -6.04 11.82 37.11
C LEU A 110 -5.91 11.54 35.61
N LEU A 111 -6.10 10.29 35.18
CA LEU A 111 -6.06 9.93 33.76
C LEU A 111 -7.19 10.57 32.93
N TRP A 112 -8.37 10.79 33.53
CA TRP A 112 -9.46 11.53 32.90
C TRP A 112 -9.13 13.03 32.74
N PHE A 113 -8.51 13.64 33.75
CA PHE A 113 -8.15 15.06 33.72
C PHE A 113 -6.90 15.37 32.90
N ASP A 114 -5.94 14.44 32.83
CA ASP A 114 -4.69 14.61 32.07
C ASP A 114 -4.89 14.73 30.56
N ASN A 115 -6.09 14.40 30.05
CA ASN A 115 -6.58 14.54 28.67
C ASN A 115 -5.43 14.69 27.64
N PRO A 116 -4.59 13.64 27.49
CA PRO A 116 -3.41 13.73 26.67
C PRO A 116 -3.88 13.98 25.25
N HIS A 117 -3.50 15.13 24.70
CA HIS A 117 -3.86 15.47 23.34
C HIS A 117 -3.18 14.44 22.45
N PRO A 118 -3.95 13.61 21.72
CA PRO A 118 -3.33 12.62 20.88
C PRO A 118 -2.48 13.33 19.84
N LEU A 119 -1.31 12.77 19.56
CA LEU A 119 -0.48 13.24 18.46
C LEU A 119 -1.35 13.30 17.18
N PRO A 120 -1.11 14.28 16.30
CA PRO A 120 -1.88 14.38 15.06
C PRO A 120 -1.79 13.07 14.27
N ARG A 121 -2.92 12.62 13.72
CA ARG A 121 -2.97 11.45 12.86
C ARG A 121 -2.06 11.67 11.64
N PRO A 122 -1.19 10.72 11.27
CA PRO A 122 -0.44 10.80 10.02
C PRO A 122 -1.36 10.87 8.80
N ASP A 123 -1.01 11.69 7.81
CA ASP A 123 -1.75 11.78 6.55
C ASP A 123 -1.63 10.50 5.73
N SER A 124 -2.72 10.10 5.08
CA SER A 124 -2.70 8.94 4.18
C SER A 124 -1.98 9.28 2.88
N LEU A 125 -1.02 8.44 2.48
CA LEU A 125 -0.49 8.46 1.13
C LEU A 125 -1.37 7.65 0.20
N VAL A 126 -1.66 8.20 -0.98
CA VAL A 126 -2.50 7.57 -2.01
C VAL A 126 -1.72 7.41 -3.30
N ILE A 127 -2.06 6.36 -4.05
CA ILE A 127 -1.55 6.16 -5.41
C ILE A 127 -2.24 7.17 -6.32
N VAL A 128 -1.47 8.07 -6.91
CA VAL A 128 -1.96 9.08 -7.86
C VAL A 128 -1.56 8.66 -9.27
N PRO A 129 -2.47 8.75 -10.27
CA PRO A 129 -2.09 8.48 -11.65
C PRO A 129 -1.09 9.53 -12.14
N PHE A 130 -0.07 9.09 -12.90
CA PHE A 130 0.84 9.99 -13.59
C PHE A 130 0.11 10.82 -14.64
N THR A 131 0.49 12.09 -14.78
CA THR A 131 0.00 12.90 -15.89
C THR A 131 0.59 12.40 -17.22
N ARG A 132 -0.05 12.75 -18.34
CA ARG A 132 0.45 12.36 -19.66
C ARG A 132 1.89 12.83 -19.90
N VAL A 133 2.21 14.05 -19.48
CA VAL A 133 3.54 14.65 -19.64
C VAL A 133 4.56 13.93 -18.78
N GLU A 134 4.23 13.60 -17.53
CA GLU A 134 5.10 12.81 -16.64
C GLU A 134 5.37 11.42 -17.22
N ASN A 135 4.34 10.75 -17.73
CA ASN A 135 4.48 9.43 -18.32
C ASN A 135 5.41 9.47 -19.56
N LEU A 136 5.19 10.40 -20.49
CA LEU A 136 6.07 10.56 -21.66
C LEU A 136 7.52 10.85 -21.27
N ARG A 137 7.74 11.68 -20.24
CA ARG A 137 9.07 11.95 -19.72
C ARG A 137 9.72 10.70 -19.12
N LEU A 138 8.97 9.91 -18.34
CA LEU A 138 9.45 8.66 -17.75
C LEU A 138 9.77 7.62 -18.83
N MET A 139 8.90 7.47 -19.83
CA MET A 139 9.15 6.59 -20.99
C MET A 139 10.41 7.00 -21.75
N ALA A 140 10.61 8.30 -22.00
CA ALA A 140 11.79 8.80 -22.69
C ALA A 140 13.10 8.63 -21.90
N ALA A 141 13.01 8.54 -20.56
CA ALA A 141 14.15 8.33 -19.68
C ALA A 141 14.52 6.84 -19.51
N GLN A 142 13.70 5.90 -20.01
CA GLN A 142 14.01 4.48 -19.93
C GLN A 142 15.24 4.14 -20.79
N PRO A 143 16.18 3.32 -20.29
CA PRO A 143 17.26 2.81 -21.11
C PRO A 143 16.69 1.96 -22.26
N VAL A 144 17.34 1.98 -23.41
CA VAL A 144 16.96 1.13 -24.54
C VAL A 144 17.15 -0.33 -24.14
N GLU A 145 16.05 -1.06 -24.01
CA GLU A 145 16.08 -2.49 -23.74
C GLU A 145 16.28 -3.28 -25.05
N PRO A 146 17.26 -4.20 -25.11
CA PRO A 146 17.44 -5.02 -26.29
C PRO A 146 16.30 -6.04 -26.42
N TYR A 147 15.65 -6.07 -27.59
CA TYR A 147 14.65 -7.08 -27.90
C TYR A 147 15.28 -8.47 -27.98
N ARG A 148 14.58 -9.47 -27.45
CA ARG A 148 15.01 -10.88 -27.47
C ARG A 148 13.88 -11.78 -27.90
N ALA A 149 14.20 -12.87 -28.58
CA ALA A 149 13.25 -13.94 -28.86
C ALA A 149 13.87 -15.31 -28.65
N ILE A 150 13.03 -16.24 -28.19
CA ILE A 150 13.40 -17.63 -27.99
C ILE A 150 13.36 -18.34 -29.34
N CYS A 151 14.48 -18.92 -29.76
CA CYS A 151 14.56 -19.74 -30.96
C CYS A 151 15.81 -20.65 -30.91
N ALA A 152 15.86 -21.65 -31.80
CA ALA A 152 17.07 -22.44 -32.00
C ALA A 152 18.11 -21.65 -32.82
N CYS A 153 19.35 -21.62 -32.36
CA CYS A 153 20.46 -21.06 -33.13
C CYS A 153 20.80 -22.01 -34.30
N PRO A 154 20.81 -21.54 -35.56
CA PRO A 154 21.17 -22.39 -36.70
C PRO A 154 22.65 -22.79 -36.72
N GLY A 155 23.50 -22.16 -35.89
CA GLY A 155 24.92 -22.50 -35.77
C GLY A 155 25.20 -23.59 -34.74
N CYS A 156 24.84 -23.35 -33.48
CA CYS A 156 25.17 -24.24 -32.36
C CYS A 156 23.99 -25.07 -31.84
N GLY A 157 22.78 -24.85 -32.35
CA GLY A 157 21.56 -25.53 -31.90
C GLY A 157 20.97 -25.00 -30.59
N ASP A 158 21.57 -24.01 -29.94
CA ASP A 158 21.11 -23.46 -28.67
C ASP A 158 19.69 -22.87 -28.75
N THR A 159 18.83 -23.22 -27.80
CA THR A 159 17.39 -22.87 -27.75
C THR A 159 17.07 -21.83 -26.68
N SER A 160 17.91 -20.81 -26.52
CA SER A 160 17.71 -19.72 -25.56
C SER A 160 17.11 -18.44 -26.17
N ALA A 161 17.06 -17.37 -25.38
CA ALA A 161 16.61 -16.04 -25.79
C ALA A 161 17.75 -15.28 -26.49
N HIS A 162 17.66 -15.19 -27.82
CA HIS A 162 18.65 -14.53 -28.67
C HIS A 162 18.29 -13.07 -28.90
N LEU A 163 19.31 -12.22 -29.06
CA LEU A 163 19.12 -10.79 -29.32
C LEU A 163 18.51 -10.59 -30.71
N ILE A 164 17.59 -9.65 -30.83
CA ILE A 164 17.00 -9.18 -32.07
C ILE A 164 17.32 -7.70 -32.23
N ARG A 165 17.73 -7.32 -33.44
CA ARG A 165 17.84 -5.93 -33.86
C ARG A 165 17.24 -5.75 -35.25
N GLU A 166 16.99 -4.49 -35.59
CA GLU A 166 16.73 -4.12 -36.97
C GLU A 166 17.95 -4.44 -37.86
N PRO A 167 17.71 -4.82 -39.12
CA PRO A 167 18.80 -5.04 -40.06
C PRO A 167 19.57 -3.76 -40.35
N ALA A 168 20.88 -3.87 -40.51
CA ALA A 168 21.74 -2.77 -40.92
C ALA A 168 21.64 -2.55 -42.44
N LYS A 169 22.13 -1.40 -42.94
CA LYS A 169 22.04 -1.04 -44.37
C LYS A 169 22.81 -1.97 -45.31
N ASP A 170 23.78 -2.68 -44.77
CA ASP A 170 24.66 -3.64 -45.45
C ASP A 170 24.13 -5.09 -45.38
N GLU A 171 22.99 -5.30 -44.73
CA GLU A 171 22.35 -6.61 -44.59
C GLU A 171 21.33 -6.88 -45.69
N PRO A 172 20.88 -8.14 -45.88
CA PRO A 172 19.98 -8.48 -46.98
C PRO A 172 18.64 -7.73 -46.91
N ASP A 173 18.20 -7.15 -48.05
CA ASP A 173 16.98 -6.35 -48.13
C ASP A 173 15.68 -7.08 -47.74
N TRP A 174 15.70 -8.43 -47.78
CA TRP A 174 14.56 -9.26 -47.36
C TRP A 174 14.51 -9.50 -45.85
N ALA A 175 15.58 -9.18 -45.13
CA ALA A 175 15.64 -9.33 -43.69
C ALA A 175 14.65 -8.36 -43.03
N MET A 176 13.74 -8.87 -42.21
CA MET A 176 12.94 -8.03 -41.32
C MET A 176 13.65 -7.83 -39.98
N VAL A 177 14.47 -8.81 -39.56
CA VAL A 177 15.25 -8.75 -38.33
C VAL A 177 16.60 -9.46 -38.49
N THR A 178 17.59 -9.00 -37.73
CA THR A 178 18.86 -9.70 -37.54
C THR A 178 18.96 -10.21 -36.11
N ARG A 179 19.26 -11.50 -35.98
CA ARG A 179 19.41 -12.17 -34.69
C ARG A 179 20.88 -12.39 -34.36
N ARG A 180 21.23 -12.36 -33.08
CA ARG A 180 22.57 -12.74 -32.58
C ARG A 180 22.46 -13.78 -31.47
N CYS A 181 23.20 -14.88 -31.63
CA CYS A 181 23.26 -15.92 -30.63
C CYS A 181 24.02 -15.47 -29.39
N GLY A 182 23.46 -15.68 -28.19
CA GLY A 182 24.17 -15.39 -26.93
C GLY A 182 25.29 -16.38 -26.59
N VAL A 183 25.35 -17.52 -27.26
CA VAL A 183 26.30 -18.61 -26.97
C VAL A 183 27.45 -18.64 -27.97
N CYS A 184 27.15 -18.75 -29.26
CA CYS A 184 28.18 -18.81 -30.31
C CYS A 184 28.38 -17.50 -31.06
N GLU A 185 27.71 -16.42 -30.64
CA GLU A 185 27.78 -15.07 -31.21
C GLU A 185 27.42 -14.95 -32.69
N ARG A 186 26.97 -16.04 -33.32
CA ARG A 186 26.57 -16.05 -34.73
C ARG A 186 25.38 -15.13 -34.96
N GLU A 187 25.49 -14.33 -36.01
CA GLU A 187 24.37 -13.53 -36.53
C GLU A 187 23.68 -14.22 -37.71
N TRP A 188 22.36 -14.04 -37.81
CA TRP A 188 21.60 -14.49 -38.98
C TRP A 188 20.37 -13.61 -39.23
N ALA A 189 20.10 -13.38 -40.50
CA ALA A 189 18.92 -12.66 -40.98
C ALA A 189 17.67 -13.55 -40.99
N GLN A 190 16.52 -12.95 -40.71
CA GLN A 190 15.22 -13.58 -40.80
C GLN A 190 14.21 -12.62 -41.43
N SER A 191 13.36 -13.16 -42.31
CA SER A 191 12.11 -12.51 -42.74
C SER A 191 11.06 -12.74 -41.66
#